data_AF-A0A949P9X4-F1
#
_entry.id   AF-A0A949P9X4-F1
#
_cell.length_a   1.000
_cell.length_b   1.000
_cell.length_c   1.000
_cell.angle_alpha   90.00
_cell.angle_beta   90.00
_cell.angle_gamma   90.00
#
_symmetry.space_group_name_H-M   'P 1'
#
loop_
_entity.id
_entity.type
_entity.pdbx_description
1 polymer ?
#
loop_
_entity_poly.entity_id
_entity_poly.type
_entity_poly.pdbx_seq_one_letter_code
_entity_poly.pdbx_strand_id
1 'polypeptide(L)' 'APDGFYYEAWLRKSPEVGVSAGTFHLRGGDGSIQLWAGVALDEYPILTVTLQTEGGGAASSGIVVLAGKID' A
#
# COMPACT_ATOMS: atom_id res chain seq x y z
N ALA A 1 -10.07 -4.23 5.01
CA ALA A 1 -10.76 -3.14 4.31
C ALA A 1 -12.25 -3.40 4.40
N PRO A 2 -13.08 -2.36 4.59
CA PRO A 2 -14.54 -2.49 4.53
C PRO A 2 -15.00 -3.02 3.17
N ASP A 3 -16.24 -3.51 3.10
CA ASP A 3 -16.85 -4.01 1.85
C ASP A 3 -16.92 -2.90 0.79
N GLY A 4 -16.59 -3.27 -0.46
CA GLY A 4 -16.38 -2.33 -1.57
C GLY A 4 -15.00 -1.66 -1.61
N PHE A 5 -14.11 -2.00 -0.67
CA PHE A 5 -12.75 -1.44 -0.61
C PHE A 5 -11.67 -2.52 -0.46
N TYR A 6 -10.46 -2.14 -0.87
CA TYR A 6 -9.22 -2.88 -0.65
C TYR A 6 -8.12 -1.91 -0.16
N TYR A 7 -7.04 -2.45 0.37
CA TYR A 7 -5.84 -1.68 0.67
C TYR A 7 -4.81 -1.88 -0.43
N GLU A 8 -4.02 -0.86 -0.71
CA GLU A 8 -2.84 -0.97 -1.55
C GLU A 8 -1.62 -0.42 -0.82
N ALA A 9 -0.57 -1.24 -0.76
CA ALA A 9 0.71 -0.84 -0.22
C ALA A 9 1.58 -0.19 -1.30
N TRP A 10 2.34 0.84 -0.92
CA TRP A 10 3.25 1.55 -1.80
C TRP A 10 4.58 1.74 -1.09
N LEU A 11 5.67 1.46 -1.79
CA LEU A 11 7.01 1.83 -1.39
C LEU A 11 7.35 3.17 -2.04
N ARG A 12 7.89 4.11 -1.27
CA ARG A 12 8.08 5.50 -1.68
C ARG A 12 9.50 5.97 -1.43
N LYS A 13 10.00 6.72 -2.40
CA LYS A 13 11.23 7.51 -2.30
C LYS A 13 10.92 8.95 -1.88
N SER A 14 9.77 9.47 -2.31
CA SER A 14 9.22 10.77 -1.93
C SER A 14 7.68 10.73 -1.95
N PRO A 15 6.97 11.78 -1.50
CA PRO A 15 5.51 11.82 -1.59
C PRO A 15 4.97 11.59 -3.02
N GLU A 16 5.69 12.07 -4.03
CA GLU A 16 5.31 12.03 -5.45
C GLU A 16 5.77 10.74 -6.14
N VAL A 17 6.86 10.13 -5.67
CA VAL A 17 7.50 8.96 -6.32
C VAL A 17 7.30 7.71 -5.47
N GLY A 18 6.49 6.78 -5.99
CA GLY A 18 6.29 5.48 -5.36
C GLY A 18 5.90 4.38 -6.33
N VAL A 19 6.12 3.15 -5.88
CA VAL A 19 5.84 1.90 -6.60
C VAL A 19 4.86 1.09 -5.77
N SER A 20 3.84 0.51 -6.42
CA SER A 20 2.90 -0.39 -5.75
C SER A 20 3.61 -1.66 -5.29
N ALA A 21 3.35 -2.08 -4.05
CA ALA A 21 3.87 -3.30 -3.44
C ALA A 21 2.78 -4.39 -3.29
N GLY A 22 1.58 -4.13 -3.81
CA GLY A 22 0.47 -5.07 -3.87
C GLY A 22 -0.79 -4.63 -3.13
N THR A 23 -1.88 -5.32 -3.42
CA THR A 23 -3.21 -5.08 -2.85
C THR A 23 -3.63 -6.19 -1.90
N PHE A 24 -4.46 -5.87 -0.90
CA PHE A 24 -4.95 -6.83 0.07
C PHE A 24 -6.25 -6.37 0.75
N HIS A 25 -7.04 -7.31 1.27
CA HIS A 25 -8.27 -6.99 2.00
C HIS A 25 -8.15 -7.14 3.52
N LEU A 26 -7.35 -8.08 4.06
CA LEU A 26 -7.28 -8.41 5.49
C LEU A 26 -8.64 -8.66 6.18
N ARG A 27 -9.70 -8.99 5.43
CA ARG A 27 -11.03 -9.23 6.03
C ARG A 27 -10.96 -10.45 6.96
N GLY A 28 -11.11 -10.21 8.27
CA GLY A 28 -11.22 -11.26 9.28
C GLY A 28 -9.92 -11.98 9.66
N GLY A 29 -8.75 -11.42 9.36
CA GLY A 29 -7.46 -12.00 9.72
C GLY A 29 -6.60 -11.09 10.60
N ASP A 30 -5.96 -11.68 11.61
CA ASP A 30 -4.85 -11.15 12.41
C ASP A 30 -3.47 -11.51 11.82
N GLY A 31 -3.46 -12.06 10.60
CA GLY A 31 -2.28 -12.60 9.95
C GLY A 31 -1.35 -11.56 9.32
N SER A 32 -0.09 -11.96 9.14
CA SER A 32 0.90 -11.23 8.36
C SER A 32 0.54 -11.20 6.88
N ILE A 33 0.75 -10.06 6.21
CA ILE A 33 0.70 -9.96 4.75
C ILE A 33 2.14 -10.06 4.23
N GLN A 34 2.35 -10.87 3.19
CA GLN A 34 3.55 -10.76 2.36
C GLN A 34 3.26 -9.86 1.16
N LEU A 35 4.11 -8.87 0.99
CA LEU A 35 4.08 -7.93 -0.12
C LEU A 35 5.34 -8.12 -0.96
N TRP A 36 5.28 -7.76 -2.24
CA TRP A 36 6.41 -7.86 -3.14
C TRP A 36 7.03 -6.48 -3.37
N ALA A 37 8.34 -6.39 -3.15
CA ALA A 37 9.12 -5.19 -3.46
C ALA A 37 9.87 -5.38 -4.78
N GLY A 38 9.44 -4.66 -5.82
CA GLY A 38 10.18 -4.58 -7.09
C GLY A 38 11.32 -3.55 -7.07
N VAL A 39 11.60 -2.95 -5.91
CA VAL A 39 12.57 -1.88 -5.69
C VAL A 39 13.38 -2.15 -4.43
N ALA A 40 14.59 -1.59 -4.37
CA ALA A 40 15.43 -1.67 -3.18
C ALA A 40 14.85 -0.79 -2.05
N LEU A 41 14.83 -1.33 -0.82
CA LEU A 41 14.20 -0.68 0.33
C LEU A 41 15.02 0.48 0.90
N ASP A 42 16.32 0.51 0.65
CA ASP A 42 17.19 1.64 0.95
C ASP A 42 16.92 2.85 0.02
N GLU A 43 16.49 2.60 -1.22
CA GLU A 43 16.06 3.64 -2.15
C GLU A 43 14.60 4.08 -1.98
N TYR A 44 13.72 3.17 -1.54
CA TYR A 44 12.30 3.41 -1.28
C TYR A 44 11.94 3.11 0.19
N PRO A 45 12.47 3.88 1.15
CA PRO A 45 12.42 3.52 2.57
C PRO A 45 11.07 3.82 3.23
N ILE A 46 10.09 4.38 2.51
CA ILE A 46 8.80 4.78 3.09
C ILE A 46 7.73 3.80 2.61
N LEU A 47 7.10 3.11 3.54
CA LEU A 47 5.87 2.35 3.29
C LEU A 47 4.66 3.25 3.53
N THR A 48 3.75 3.30 2.56
CA THR A 48 2.40 3.85 2.77
C THR A 48 1.36 2.80 2.38
N VAL A 49 0.22 2.81 3.05
CA VAL A 49 -0.96 2.02 2.66
C VAL A 49 -2.10 2.98 2.43
N THR A 50 -2.77 2.83 1.29
CA THR A 50 -3.96 3.60 0.94
C THR A 50 -5.20 2.74 0.88
N LEU A 51 -6.36 3.30 1.22
CA LEU A 51 -7.65 2.64 1.05
C LEU A 51 -8.18 2.93 -0.37
N GLN A 52 -8.39 1.90 -1.16
CA GLN A 52 -8.86 1.95 -2.54
C GLN A 52 -10.33 1.51 -2.64
N THR A 53 -11.07 2.10 -3.58
CA THR A 53 -12.43 1.67 -3.93
C THR A 53 -12.37 0.64 -5.06
N GLU A 54 -13.08 -0.47 -4.90
CA GLU A 54 -13.23 -1.46 -5.97
C GLU A 54 -13.87 -0.80 -7.22
N GLY A 55 -13.26 -0.98 -8.39
CA GLY A 55 -13.72 -0.34 -9.64
C GLY A 55 -13.37 1.14 -9.79
N GLY A 56 -12.66 1.76 -8.84
CA GLY A 56 -12.23 3.17 -8.89
C GLY A 56 -11.08 3.49 -9.86
N GLY A 57 -10.56 2.48 -10.58
CA GLY A 57 -9.38 2.58 -11.42
C GLY A 57 -8.09 2.17 -10.69
N ALA A 58 -6.97 2.23 -11.41
CA ALA A 58 -5.65 1.80 -10.92
C ALA A 58 -4.83 2.93 -10.27
N ALA A 59 -5.32 4.18 -10.32
CA ALA A 59 -4.64 5.29 -9.66
C ALA A 59 -4.85 5.20 -8.14
N SER A 60 -3.82 5.54 -7.36
CA SER A 60 -3.96 5.66 -5.91
C SER A 60 -5.07 6.64 -5.55
N SER A 61 -5.97 6.23 -4.67
CA SER A 61 -6.99 7.10 -4.06
C SER A 61 -6.45 8.29 -3.28
N GLY A 62 -5.18 8.25 -2.86
CA GLY A 62 -4.59 9.25 -1.96
C GLY A 62 -5.06 9.17 -0.50
N ILE A 63 -5.99 8.28 -0.15
CA ILE A 63 -6.50 8.11 1.22
C ILE A 63 -5.50 7.23 2.00
N VAL A 64 -4.50 7.85 2.62
CA VAL A 64 -3.48 7.15 3.40
C VAL A 64 -4.02 6.71 4.76
N VAL A 65 -3.91 5.41 5.07
CA VAL A 65 -4.36 4.80 6.33
C VAL A 65 -3.21 4.25 7.18
N LEU A 66 -2.01 4.12 6.58
CA LEU A 66 -0.76 3.79 7.28
C LEU A 66 0.39 4.46 6.54
N ALA A 67 1.34 5.00 7.30
CA ALA A 67 2.61 5.49 6.78
C ALA A 67 3.73 5.22 7.80
N GLY A 68 4.89 4.80 7.31
CA GLY A 68 6.04 4.50 8.16
C GLY A 68 7.31 4.36 7.34
N LYS A 69 8.45 4.42 8.04
CA LYS A 69 9.75 4.08 7.45
C LYS A 69 10.01 2.59 7.65
N ILE A 70 10.65 1.96 6.68
CA ILE A 70 11.17 0.59 6.79
C ILE A 70 12.58 0.69 7.39
N ASP A 71 12.84 -0.10 8.43
CA ASP A 71 14.13 -0.21 9.11
C ASP A 71 14.92 -1.44 8.62
#